data_AF-A0A931GRE1-F1
#
_entry.id   AF-A0A931GRE1-F1
#
_cell.length_a   1.000
_cell.length_b   1.000
_cell.length_c   1.000
_cell.angle_alpha   90.00
_cell.angle_beta   90.00
_cell.angle_gamma   90.00
#
_symmetry.space_group_name_H-M   'P 1'
#
loop_
_entity.id
_entity.type
_entity.pdbx_description
1 polymer ?
#
loop_
_entity_poly.entity_id
_entity_poly.type
_entity_poly.pdbx_seq_one_letter_code
_entity_poly.pdbx_strand_id
1 'polypeptide(L)' 'MKVPAVPTYLRYVRKETRLREDQQNRLTFEARRLNRAKKNSGARITENSLIRVAVDLLLAKIGAAVGDDEDEIGKSMTS' A
#
# COMPACT_ATOMS: atom_id res chain seq x y z
N MET A 1 30.81 -10.81 -13.97
CA MET A 1 30.47 -10.02 -12.77
C MET A 1 28.96 -9.77 -12.77
N LYS A 2 28.21 -10.25 -11.76
CA LYS A 2 26.76 -10.04 -11.68
C LYS A 2 26.53 -8.63 -11.17
N VAL A 3 26.00 -7.73 -12.00
CA VAL A 3 25.64 -6.37 -11.55
C VAL A 3 24.65 -6.52 -10.40
N PRO A 4 24.93 -5.95 -9.20
CA PRO A 4 23.98 -6.03 -8.11
C PRO A 4 22.69 -5.34 -8.53
N ALA A 5 21.57 -6.03 -8.38
CA ALA A 5 20.27 -5.48 -8.73
C ALA A 5 20.03 -4.19 -7.95
N VAL A 6 19.56 -3.14 -8.65
CA VAL A 6 19.20 -1.85 -8.02
C VAL A 6 18.26 -2.13 -6.84
N PRO A 7 18.59 -1.68 -5.62
CA PRO A 7 17.73 -1.84 -4.45
C PRO A 7 16.29 -1.42 -4.74
N THR A 8 15.32 -2.20 -4.29
CA THR A 8 13.90 -1.99 -4.66
C THR A 8 13.41 -0.59 -4.30
N TYR A 9 13.88 0.00 -3.20
CA TYR A 9 13.48 1.34 -2.79
C TYR A 9 13.93 2.45 -3.76
N LEU A 10 15.04 2.27 -4.49
CA LEU A 10 15.51 3.23 -5.50
C LEU A 10 14.68 3.18 -6.79
N ARG A 11 13.77 2.22 -6.92
CA ARG A 11 12.83 2.12 -8.05
C ARG A 11 11.53 2.90 -7.81
N TYR A 12 11.35 3.48 -6.63
CA TYR A 12 10.16 4.23 -6.26
C TYR A 12 10.47 5.70 -5.99
N VAL A 13 9.53 6.57 -6.33
CA VAL A 13 9.59 8.00 -6.00
C VAL A 13 9.09 8.20 -4.57
N ARG A 14 9.73 9.11 -3.81
CA ARG A 14 9.27 9.49 -2.47
C ARG A 14 8.00 10.33 -2.57
N LYS A 15 6.98 9.97 -1.81
CA LYS A 15 5.75 10.76 -1.60
C LYS A 15 5.50 10.86 -0.11
N GLU A 16 5.34 12.08 0.40
CA GLU A 16 4.88 12.29 1.77
C GLU A 16 3.35 12.15 1.80
N THR A 17 2.87 11.20 2.60
CA THR A 17 1.44 10.94 2.79
C THR A 17 1.15 11.03 4.28
N ARG A 18 0.18 11.85 4.67
CA ARG A 18 -0.32 11.88 6.05
C ARG A 18 -1.35 10.77 6.21
N LEU A 19 -1.09 9.87 7.16
CA LEU A 19 -2.00 8.79 7.53
C LEU A 19 -2.43 8.99 8.98
N ARG A 20 -3.68 8.65 9.27
CA ARG A 20 -4.19 8.64 10.64
C ARG A 20 -3.46 7.58 11.48
N GLU A 21 -3.43 7.77 12.79
CA GLU A 21 -2.74 6.86 13.72
C GLU A 21 -3.28 5.42 13.64
N ASP A 22 -4.60 5.26 13.55
CA ASP A 22 -5.25 3.96 13.38
C ASP A 22 -4.80 3.25 12.10
N GLN A 23 -4.67 3.99 11.00
CA GLN A 23 -4.19 3.47 9.71
C GLN A 23 -2.73 3.01 9.82
N GLN A 24 -1.85 3.82 10.44
CA GLN A 24 -0.44 3.46 10.63
C GLN A 24 -0.31 2.17 11.46
N ASN A 25 -0.97 2.13 12.62
CA ASN A 25 -0.95 0.97 13.50
C ASN A 25 -1.47 -0.29 12.79
N ARG A 26 -2.55 -0.16 12.01
CA ARG A 26 -3.11 -1.29 11.27
C ARG A 26 -2.17 -1.75 10.16
N LEU A 27 -1.56 -0.84 9.40
CA LEU A 27 -0.58 -1.18 8.36
C LEU A 27 0.63 -1.91 8.97
N THR A 28 1.16 -1.45 10.10
CA THR A 28 2.25 -2.14 10.81
C THR A 28 1.84 -3.56 11.21
N PHE A 29 0.66 -3.71 11.82
CA PHE A 29 0.14 -5.01 12.27
C PHE A 29 -0.04 -5.98 11.10
N GLU A 30 -0.70 -5.54 10.03
CA GLU A 30 -0.97 -6.36 8.86
C GLU A 30 0.31 -6.73 8.10
N ALA A 31 1.27 -5.81 7.97
CA ALA A 31 2.56 -6.12 7.38
C ALA A 31 3.29 -7.22 8.17
N ARG A 32 3.27 -7.17 9.51
CA ARG A 32 3.84 -8.24 10.36
C ARG A 32 3.10 -9.56 10.20
N ARG A 33 1.75 -9.53 10.22
CA ARG A 33 0.91 -10.72 10.01
C ARG A 33 1.22 -11.39 8.67
N LEU A 34 1.25 -10.62 7.58
CA LEU A 34 1.53 -11.11 6.24
C LEU A 34 2.95 -11.68 6.13
N ASN A 35 3.96 -11.02 6.71
CA ASN A 35 5.31 -11.58 6.71
C ASN A 35 5.40 -12.91 7.46
N ARG A 36 4.68 -13.10 8.58
CA ARG A 36 4.63 -14.39 9.28
C ARG A 36 3.92 -15.47 8.48
N ALA A 37 2.89 -15.09 7.70
CA ALA A 37 2.13 -16.01 6.87
C ALA A 37 2.83 -16.39 5.55
N LYS A 38 3.93 -15.70 5.18
CA LYS A 38 4.68 -16.01 3.96
C LYS A 38 5.27 -17.40 4.04
N LYS A 39 4.95 -18.23 3.04
CA LYS A 39 5.57 -19.56 2.86
C LYS A 39 6.99 -19.49 2.28
N ASN A 40 7.31 -18.42 1.55
CA ASN A 40 8.57 -18.25 0.81
C ASN A 40 9.39 -17.06 1.32
N SER A 41 10.72 -17.16 1.18
CA SER A 41 11.73 -16.16 1.57
C SER A 41 11.83 -14.94 0.65
N GLY A 42 10.74 -14.57 -0.03
CA GLY A 42 10.70 -13.40 -0.92
C GLY A 42 10.92 -12.07 -0.18
N ALA A 43 10.87 -10.95 -0.92
CA ALA A 43 11.04 -9.61 -0.37
C ALA A 43 10.11 -9.32 0.83
N ARG A 44 10.63 -8.60 1.84
CA ARG A 44 9.86 -8.21 3.03
C ARG A 44 8.64 -7.35 2.63
N ILE A 45 7.48 -7.68 3.19
CA ILE A 45 6.28 -6.85 3.06
C ILE A 45 6.40 -5.69 4.06
N THR A 46 6.22 -4.46 3.60
CA THR A 46 6.31 -3.23 4.40
C THR A 46 5.00 -2.47 4.32
N GLU A 47 4.82 -1.46 5.17
CA GLU A 47 3.68 -0.52 5.07
C GLU A 47 3.64 0.12 3.68
N ASN A 48 4.79 0.54 3.15
CA ASN A 48 4.90 1.05 1.78
C ASN A 48 4.49 0.01 0.71
N SER A 49 4.70 -1.28 0.96
CA SER A 49 4.21 -2.33 0.06
C SER A 49 2.68 -2.38 0.07
N LEU A 50 2.06 -2.29 1.25
CA LEU A 50 0.60 -2.29 1.39
C LEU A 50 -0.04 -1.01 0.83
N ILE A 51 0.57 0.15 1.06
CA ILE A 51 0.12 1.44 0.50
C ILE A 51 0.16 1.39 -1.02
N ARG A 52 1.24 0.88 -1.63
CA ARG A 52 1.29 0.71 -3.10
C ARG A 52 0.17 -0.18 -3.62
N VAL A 53 -0.07 -1.34 -2.98
CA VAL A 53 -1.20 -2.22 -3.35
C VAL A 53 -2.54 -1.52 -3.19
N ALA A 54 -2.75 -0.77 -2.11
CA ALA A 54 -3.98 -0.02 -1.89
C ALA A 54 -4.19 1.06 -2.97
N VAL A 55 -3.13 1.75 -3.39
CA VAL A 55 -3.17 2.73 -4.50
C VAL A 55 -3.52 2.04 -5.82
N ASP A 56 -2.92 0.88 -6.12
CA ASP A 56 -3.24 0.12 -7.34
C ASP A 56 -4.73 -0.29 -7.35
N LEU A 57 -5.25 -0.77 -6.22
CA LEU A 57 -6.66 -1.15 -6.07
C LEU A 57 -7.60 0.05 -6.18
N LEU A 58 -7.22 1.20 -5.61
CA LEU A 58 -7.96 2.45 -5.72
C LEU A 58 -8.05 2.90 -7.19
N LEU A 59 -6.90 2.99 -7.86
CA LEU A 59 -6.83 3.46 -9.25
C LEU A 59 -7.56 2.53 -10.22
N ALA A 60 -7.57 1.22 -9.95
CA ALA A 60 -8.34 0.27 -10.74
C ALA A 60 -9.87 0.48 -10.66
N LYS A 61 -10.36 1.10 -9.58
CA LYS A 61 -11.80 1.32 -9.34
C LYS A 61 -12.22 2.79 -9.39
N ILE A 62 -11.28 3.71 -9.61
CA ILE A 62 -11.50 5.15 -9.46
C ILE A 62 -12.59 5.71 -10.40
N GLY A 63 -12.88 5.04 -11.52
CA GLY A 63 -13.97 5.43 -12.42
C GLY A 63 -15.37 5.34 -11.79
N ALA A 64 -15.53 4.60 -10.70
CA ALA A 64 -16.78 4.54 -9.93
C ALA A 64 -16.81 5.55 -8.76
N ALA A 65 -15.74 6.31 -8.55
CA ALA A 65 -15.65 7.25 -7.44
C ALA A 65 -16.53 8.48 -7.68
N VAL A 66 -17.36 8.81 -6.70
CA VAL A 66 -18.23 10.00 -6.67
C VAL A 66 -18.24 10.56 -5.25
N GLY A 67 -18.24 11.89 -5.10
CA GLY A 67 -18.31 12.57 -3.80
C GLY A 67 -17.38 13.79 -3.73
N ASP A 68 -17.65 14.66 -2.76
CA ASP A 68 -16.91 15.91 -2.55
C ASP A 68 -15.85 15.79 -1.44
N ASP A 69 -15.87 14.70 -0.66
CA ASP A 69 -14.90 14.42 0.40
C ASP A 69 -14.42 12.96 0.44
N GLU A 70 -13.44 12.68 1.31
CA GLU A 70 -12.83 11.35 1.44
C GLU A 70 -13.84 10.25 1.84
N ASP A 71 -14.84 10.59 2.65
CA ASP A 71 -15.83 9.63 3.16
C ASP A 71 -16.85 9.28 2.07
N GLU A 72 -17.34 10.27 1.33
CA GLU A 72 -18.24 10.07 0.19
C GLU A 72 -17.56 9.28 -0.92
N ILE A 73 -16.32 9.66 -1.30
CA ILE A 73 -15.52 8.93 -2.27
C ILE A 73 -15.35 7.47 -1.80
N GLY A 74 -14.99 7.25 -0.52
CA GLY A 74 -14.83 5.90 0.02
C GLY A 74 -16.10 5.03 -0.06
N LYS A 75 -17.26 5.62 0.26
CA LYS A 75 -18.57 4.92 0.19
C LYS A 75 -18.95 4.56 -1.25
N SER A 76 -18.71 5.46 -2.20
CA SER A 76 -19.03 5.22 -3.62
C SER A 76 -18.28 4.02 -4.22
N MET A 77 -17.08 3.71 -3.72
CA MET A 77 -16.22 2.64 -4.24
C MET A 77 -16.38 1.28 -3.54
N THR A 78 -17.17 1.23 -2.47
CA THR A 78 -17.40 0.02 -1.65
C THR A 78 -18.81 -0.56 -1.78
N SER A 79 -19.68 0.12 -2.51
CA SER A 79 -21.06 -0.31 -2.81
C SER A 79 -21.13 -1.26 -3.99
#